data_AF-A0A6V8NEP3-F1
#
_entry.id   AF-A0A6V8NEP3-F1
#
_cell.length_a   1.000
_cell.length_b   1.000
_cell.length_c   1.000
_cell.angle_alpha   90.00
_cell.angle_beta   90.00
_cell.angle_gamma   90.00
#
_symmetry.space_group_name_H-M   'P 1'
#
loop_
_entity.id
_entity.type
_entity.pdbx_description
1 polymer ?
#
loop_
_entity_poly.entity_id
_entity_poly.type
_entity_poly.pdbx_seq_one_letter_code
_entity_poly.pdbx_strand_id
1 'polypeptide(L)' 'MSSRYLIVGVRDVVLLPVSRRKSRTDFGKPGYGGACHRYRFTIYALKTERLPLDREASAAMVGFYLNANKLDSC' A
#
# COMPACT_ATOMS: atom_id res chain seq x y z
N MET A 1 -19.23 -5.68 9.21
CA MET A 1 -17.86 -5.49 9.74
C MET A 1 -16.86 -5.92 8.68
N SER A 2 -16.38 -5.00 7.84
CA SER A 2 -15.54 -5.31 6.67
C SER A 2 -14.14 -4.74 6.89
N SER A 3 -13.20 -5.60 7.30
CA SER A 3 -11.78 -5.25 7.43
C SER A 3 -11.17 -5.13 6.03
N ARG A 4 -10.80 -3.91 5.61
CA ARG A 4 -10.25 -3.62 4.28
C ARG A 4 -8.73 -3.41 4.39
N TYR A 5 -7.96 -4.48 4.22
CA TYR A 5 -6.49 -4.49 4.28
C TYR A 5 -5.83 -3.83 3.06
N LEU A 6 -4.98 -2.82 3.18
CA LEU A 6 -4.16 -2.36 2.04
C LEU A 6 -3.02 -3.38 1.79
N ILE A 7 -3.11 -4.18 0.73
CA ILE A 7 -1.99 -5.04 0.29
C ILE A 7 -1.13 -4.24 -0.69
N VAL A 8 0.07 -3.89 -0.25
CA VAL A 8 1.12 -3.37 -1.13
C VAL A 8 1.78 -4.56 -1.83
N GLY A 9 1.40 -4.75 -3.09
CA GLY A 9 2.07 -5.67 -4.01
C GLY A 9 1.32 -6.98 -4.29
N VAL A 10 0.47 -6.95 -5.31
CA VAL A 10 -0.04 -8.16 -5.99
C VAL A 10 0.20 -7.97 -7.48
N ARG A 11 0.68 -9.00 -8.18
CA ARG A 11 0.76 -9.03 -9.65
C ARG A 11 -0.67 -8.92 -10.20
N ASP A 12 -0.82 -8.10 -11.24
CA ASP A 12 -2.06 -7.83 -11.96
C ASP A 12 -3.13 -6.95 -11.27
N VAL A 13 -3.86 -6.25 -12.13
CA VAL A 13 -4.82 -5.19 -11.81
C VAL A 13 -6.22 -5.77 -11.52
N VAL A 14 -6.39 -7.09 -11.67
CA VAL A 14 -7.69 -7.79 -11.65
C VAL A 14 -8.14 -8.22 -10.24
N LEU A 15 -7.25 -8.28 -9.25
CA LEU A 15 -7.57 -8.80 -7.90
C LEU A 15 -7.81 -7.74 -6.82
N LEU A 16 -7.67 -6.46 -7.16
CA LEU A 16 -7.94 -5.38 -6.20
C LEU A 16 -9.42 -4.97 -6.30
N PRO A 17 -10.15 -4.89 -5.17
CA PRO A 17 -11.45 -4.25 -5.15
C PRO A 17 -11.35 -2.84 -5.76
N VAL A 18 -12.39 -2.42 -6.48
CA VAL A 18 -12.44 -1.17 -7.28
C VAL A 18 -11.98 0.08 -6.50
N SER A 19 -12.08 0.06 -5.17
CA SER A 19 -11.67 1.15 -4.29
C SER A 19 -10.21 1.13 -3.81
N ARG A 20 -9.33 0.27 -4.34
CA ARG A 20 -7.90 0.21 -3.95
C ARG A 20 -6.97 0.77 -5.02
N ARG A 21 -5.89 1.43 -4.58
CA ARG A 21 -4.85 2.03 -5.44
C ARG A 21 -3.47 1.52 -5.05
N LYS A 22 -2.60 1.35 -6.06
CA LYS A 22 -1.17 1.08 -5.89
C LYS A 22 -0.42 2.40 -6.09
N SER A 23 0.45 2.77 -5.16
CA SER A 23 1.30 3.96 -5.27
C SER A 23 2.54 3.67 -6.10
N ARG A 24 3.28 4.72 -6.46
CA ARG A 24 4.58 4.61 -7.12
C ARG A 24 5.59 3.91 -6.22
N THR A 25 6.33 2.96 -6.80
CA THR A 25 7.46 2.31 -6.13
C THR A 25 8.79 2.95 -6.52
N ASP A 26 9.88 2.58 -5.84
CA ASP A 26 11.22 3.06 -6.17
C ASP A 26 11.69 2.60 -7.56
N PHE A 27 11.04 1.59 -8.16
CA PHE A 27 11.22 1.22 -9.58
C PHE A 27 10.57 2.22 -10.56
N GLY A 28 9.97 3.31 -10.06
CA GLY A 28 9.34 4.35 -10.87
C GLY A 28 7.97 3.97 -11.46
N LYS A 29 7.47 2.77 -11.19
CA LYS A 29 6.16 2.29 -11.67
C LYS A 29 5.29 1.81 -10.49
N PRO A 30 3.96 1.94 -10.57
CA PRO A 30 3.06 1.36 -9.58
C PRO A 30 2.98 -0.16 -9.77
N GLY A 31 3.03 -0.92 -8.66
CA GLY A 31 2.98 -2.39 -8.71
C GLY A 31 3.98 -3.07 -7.80
N TYR A 32 4.03 -4.40 -7.84
CA TYR A 32 5.08 -5.17 -7.16
C TYR A 32 6.30 -5.30 -8.08
N GLY A 33 7.47 -4.85 -7.63
CA GLY A 33 8.71 -4.81 -8.41
C GLY A 33 9.58 -6.08 -8.39
N GLY A 34 9.21 -7.12 -7.63
CA GLY A 34 10.00 -8.36 -7.54
C GLY A 34 11.04 -8.37 -6.42
N ALA A 35 11.73 -9.51 -6.29
CA ALA A 35 12.68 -9.79 -5.21
C ALA A 35 14.17 -9.88 -5.66
N CYS A 36 15.08 -9.20 -4.96
CA CYS A 36 16.55 -9.14 -5.12
C CYS A 36 17.35 -9.10 -3.80
N HIS A 37 16.78 -8.74 -2.64
CA HIS A 37 17.42 -8.84 -1.30
C HIS A 37 16.44 -9.29 -0.20
N ARG A 38 16.62 -8.84 1.06
CA ARG A 38 15.68 -9.12 2.15
C ARG A 38 14.39 -8.33 1.94
N TYR A 39 13.30 -9.04 1.68
CA TYR A 39 11.96 -8.45 1.55
C TYR A 39 11.25 -8.40 2.89
N ARG A 40 10.67 -7.24 3.19
CA ARG A 40 9.72 -7.07 4.28
C ARG A 40 8.37 -6.74 3.66
N PHE A 41 7.43 -7.65 3.86
CA PHE A 41 6.01 -7.37 3.60
C PHE A 41 5.42 -6.97 4.94
N THR A 42 4.74 -5.83 4.97
CA THR A 42 4.11 -5.33 6.19
C THR A 42 2.68 -4.95 5.86
N ILE A 43 1.75 -5.46 6.67
CA ILE A 43 0.34 -5.17 6.58
C ILE A 43 0.01 -4.17 7.68
N TYR A 44 -0.65 -3.08 7.31
CA TYR A 44 -1.10 -2.06 8.26
C TYR A 44 -2.62 -2.10 8.41
N ALA A 45 -3.10 -2.13 9.65
CA ALA A 45 -4.49 -1.84 9.97
C ALA A 45 -4.63 -0.32 10.17
N LEU A 46 -5.58 0.33 9.48
CA LEU A 46 -5.78 1.78 9.54
C LEU A 46 -7.10 2.13 10.22
N LYS A 47 -7.11 3.25 10.94
CA LYS A 47 -8.32 3.81 11.57
C LYS A 47 -9.22 4.60 10.60
N THR A 48 -8.74 4.87 9.39
CA THR A 48 -9.44 5.64 8.35
C THR A 48 -9.77 4.76 7.15
N GLU A 49 -10.90 5.02 6.50
CA GLU A 49 -11.33 4.27 5.31
C GLU A 49 -10.48 4.59 4.08
N ARG A 50 -10.00 5.84 3.95
CA ARG A 50 -9.25 6.32 2.78
C ARG A 50 -8.12 7.26 3.18
N LEU A 51 -7.01 7.16 2.45
CA LEU A 51 -5.91 8.11 2.52
C LEU A 51 -6.00 9.07 1.33
N PRO A 52 -5.73 10.38 1.52
CA PRO A 52 -5.75 11.38 0.44
C PRO A 52 -4.47 11.28 -0.41
N LEU A 53 -4.28 10.15 -1.07
CA LEU A 53 -3.10 9.83 -1.87
C LEU A 53 -3.50 9.50 -3.32
N ASP A 54 -2.75 10.03 -4.26
CA ASP A 54 -2.88 9.71 -5.69
C ASP A 54 -1.95 8.54 -6.09
N ARG A 55 -1.83 8.27 -7.39
CA ARG A 55 -0.97 7.19 -7.90
C ARG A 55 0.51 7.56 -7.93
N GLU A 56 0.83 8.86 -7.94
CA GLU A 56 2.19 9.38 -8.04
C GLU A 56 2.86 9.58 -6.67
N ALA A 57 2.07 9.50 -5.60
CA ALA A 57 2.51 9.48 -4.22
C ALA A 57 3.71 8.54 -4.03
N SER A 58 4.78 9.09 -3.47
CA SER A 58 6.01 8.34 -3.20
C SER A 58 5.81 7.34 -2.07
N ALA A 59 6.64 6.29 -2.04
CA ALA A 59 6.63 5.32 -0.94
C ALA A 59 6.82 5.99 0.44
N ALA A 60 7.64 7.04 0.52
CA ALA A 60 7.84 7.81 1.76
C ALA A 60 6.57 8.55 2.20
N MET A 61 5.86 9.19 1.26
CA MET A 61 4.60 9.88 1.55
C MET A 61 3.52 8.89 2.03
N VAL A 62 3.43 7.73 1.38
CA VAL A 62 2.55 6.64 1.84
C VAL A 62 2.92 6.23 3.27
N GLY A 63 4.21 6.02 3.56
CA GLY A 63 4.68 5.69 4.91
C GLY A 63 4.34 6.73 5.97
N PHE A 64 4.40 8.02 5.64
CA PHE A 64 3.98 9.11 6.53
C PHE A 64 2.50 8.99 6.92
N TYR A 65 1.62 8.82 5.95
CA TYR A 65 0.18 8.69 6.18
C TYR A 65 -0.18 7.39 6.91
N LEU A 66 0.54 6.28 6.62
CA LEU A 66 0.37 5.02 7.34
C LEU A 66 0.73 5.18 8.82
N ASN A 67 1.87 5.79 9.14
CA ASN A 67 2.28 5.99 10.53
C ASN A 67 1.31 6.88 11.31
N ALA A 68 0.71 7.89 10.67
CA ALA A 68 -0.28 8.76 11.31
C ALA A 68 -1.64 8.06 11.57
N ASN A 69 -1.98 7.03 10.79
CA ASN A 69 -3.29 6.40 10.81
C ASN A 69 -3.30 4.92 11.21
N LYS A 70 -2.13 4.32 11.46
CA LYS A 70 -2.03 2.91 11.84
C LYS A 70 -2.60 2.66 13.23
N LEU A 71 -3.34 1.57 13.32
CA LEU A 71 -3.77 0.94 14.57
C LEU A 71 -2.79 -0.17 14.95
N ASP A 72 -2.36 -0.96 13.95
CA ASP A 72 -1.45 -2.08 14.14
C ASP A 72 -0.67 -2.38 12.84
N SER A 73 0.41 -3.14 12.96
CA SER A 73 1.21 -3.63 11.82
C SER A 73 1.78 -5.02 12.06
N CYS A 74 1.67 -5.90 11.06
CA CYS A 74 2.27 -7.24 11.06
C CYS A 74 3.21 -7.42 9.86
#